data_AF-A0A238HCH3-F1
#
_entry.id   AF-A0A238HCH3-F1
#
_cell.length_a   1.000
_cell.length_b   1.000
_cell.length_c   1.000
_cell.angle_alpha   90.00
_cell.angle_beta   90.00
_cell.angle_gamma   90.00
#
_symmetry.space_group_name_H-M   'P 1'
#
loop_
_entity.id
_entity.type
_entity.pdbx_description
1 polymer ?
#
loop_
_entity_poly.entity_id
_entity_poly.type
_entity_poly.pdbx_seq_one_letter_code
_entity_poly.pdbx_strand_id
1 'polypeptide(L)'
;MSFDVVVEALSLDLPLSLVARGAGLGVAAVSALARNPHRAALKVIEAPGIAPGIHVWLVHGVLPGRQMCPVELLRDQWSAVLEAENGAPTASVARLPAH
;
A
#
# COMPACT_ATOMS: atom_id res chain seq x y z
N MET A 1 -15.80 -17.42 -10.72
CA MET A 1 -14.89 -16.67 -11.61
C MET A 1 -13.49 -16.89 -11.06
N SER A 2 -12.60 -17.53 -11.81
CA SER A 2 -11.22 -17.81 -11.41
C SER A 2 -10.32 -16.64 -11.79
N PHE A 3 -9.40 -16.26 -10.91
CA PHE A 3 -8.36 -15.28 -11.21
C PHE A 3 -7.12 -16.01 -11.70
N ASP A 4 -6.61 -15.63 -12.87
CA ASP A 4 -5.32 -16.12 -13.38
C ASP A 4 -4.21 -15.22 -12.79
N VAL A 5 -3.41 -15.77 -11.89
CA VAL A 5 -2.31 -15.03 -11.25
C VAL A 5 -1.07 -15.21 -12.11
N VAL A 6 -0.75 -14.18 -12.88
CA VAL A 6 0.34 -14.24 -13.86
C VAL A 6 1.72 -14.20 -13.18
N VAL A 7 1.89 -13.46 -12.08
CA VAL A 7 3.16 -13.35 -11.32
C VAL A 7 2.91 -12.97 -9.86
N GLU A 8 3.55 -13.68 -8.93
CA GLU A 8 3.75 -13.27 -7.53
C GLU A 8 5.25 -12.99 -7.33
N ALA A 9 5.59 -11.77 -6.91
CA ALA A 9 6.98 -11.34 -6.74
C ALA A 9 7.18 -10.58 -5.43
N LEU A 10 8.37 -10.71 -4.85
CA LEU A 10 8.74 -10.07 -3.59
C LEU A 10 8.84 -8.53 -3.70
N SER A 11 9.18 -8.02 -4.88
CA SER A 11 9.16 -6.58 -5.19
C SER A 11 8.02 -6.25 -6.14
N LEU A 12 7.45 -5.05 -5.96
CA LEU A 12 6.38 -4.53 -6.81
C LEU A 12 6.88 -4.04 -8.18
N ASP A 13 8.20 -3.87 -8.37
CA ASP A 13 8.73 -3.32 -9.62
C ASP A 13 8.48 -4.22 -10.83
N LEU A 14 8.72 -5.53 -10.68
CA LEU A 14 8.52 -6.49 -11.77
C LEU A 14 7.03 -6.65 -12.15
N PRO A 15 6.10 -6.92 -11.20
CA PRO A 15 4.67 -6.96 -11.51
C PRO A 15 4.17 -5.67 -12.17
N LEU A 16 4.56 -4.49 -11.67
CA LEU A 16 4.12 -3.22 -12.25
C LEU A 16 4.73 -2.96 -13.64
N SER A 17 5.96 -3.39 -13.89
CA SER A 17 6.55 -3.34 -15.23
C SER A 17 5.78 -4.19 -16.24
N LEU A 18 5.28 -5.36 -15.83
CA LEU A 18 4.46 -6.22 -16.66
C LEU A 18 3.08 -5.61 -16.93
N VAL A 19 2.44 -5.03 -15.92
CA VAL A 19 1.17 -4.29 -16.09
C VAL A 19 1.35 -3.12 -17.05
N ALA A 20 2.45 -2.36 -16.91
CA ALA A 20 2.77 -1.25 -17.82
C ALA A 20 2.99 -1.70 -19.28
N ARG A 21 3.33 -2.98 -19.49
CA ARG A 21 3.49 -3.61 -20.80
C ARG A 21 2.22 -4.31 -21.29
N GLY A 22 1.11 -4.19 -20.57
CA GLY A 22 -0.20 -4.74 -20.96
C GLY A 22 -0.43 -6.19 -20.57
N ALA A 23 0.37 -6.76 -19.67
CA ALA A 23 0.25 -8.17 -19.28
C ALA A 23 -0.93 -8.47 -18.33
N GLY A 24 -1.64 -7.46 -17.81
CA GLY A 24 -2.81 -7.67 -16.96
C GLY A 24 -3.07 -6.56 -15.94
N LEU A 25 -3.61 -6.94 -14.78
CA LEU A 25 -3.91 -6.07 -13.64
C LEU A 25 -2.91 -6.30 -12.51
N GLY A 26 -2.66 -5.26 -11.70
CA GLY A 26 -1.81 -5.36 -10.51
C GLY A 26 -2.41 -4.56 -9.35
N VAL A 27 -2.09 -4.99 -8.14
CA VAL A 27 -2.45 -4.29 -6.90
C VAL A 27 -1.18 -3.78 -6.24
N ALA A 28 -1.16 -2.52 -5.87
CA ALA A 28 -0.04 -1.90 -5.16
C ALA A 28 -0.57 -0.81 -4.22
N ALA A 29 0.14 -0.58 -3.11
CA ALA A 29 -0.13 0.57 -2.27
C ALA A 29 0.07 1.87 -3.07
N VAL A 30 -0.77 2.88 -2.82
CA VAL A 30 -0.75 4.16 -3.57
C VAL A 30 0.62 4.84 -3.47
N SER A 31 1.24 4.80 -2.29
CA SER A 31 2.57 5.37 -2.06
C SER A 31 3.67 4.64 -2.85
N ALA A 32 3.58 3.32 -2.99
CA ALA A 32 4.50 2.54 -3.82
C ALA A 32 4.30 2.84 -5.31
N LEU A 33 3.04 2.95 -5.76
CA LEU A 33 2.72 3.32 -7.14
C LEU A 33 3.19 4.75 -7.47
N ALA A 34 3.14 5.70 -6.54
CA ALA A 34 3.63 7.07 -6.75
C ALA A 34 5.13 7.15 -7.00
N ARG A 35 5.91 6.23 -6.41
CA ARG A 35 7.38 6.19 -6.55
C ARG A 35 7.86 5.27 -7.68
N ASN A 36 6.97 4.53 -8.33
CA ASN A 36 7.36 3.54 -9.32
C ASN A 36 7.77 4.18 -10.66
N PRO A 37 8.90 3.77 -11.29
CA PRO A 37 9.37 4.33 -12.56
C PRO A 37 8.37 4.22 -13.72
N HIS A 38 7.49 3.20 -13.69
CA HIS A 38 6.51 2.96 -14.73
C HIS A 38 5.18 3.68 -14.49
N ARG A 39 5.07 4.53 -13.47
CA ARG A 39 3.82 5.21 -13.09
C ARG A 39 3.10 5.89 -14.26
N ALA A 40 3.83 6.54 -15.16
CA ALA A 40 3.23 7.24 -16.31
C ALA A 40 2.50 6.31 -17.30
N ALA A 41 2.89 5.03 -17.35
CA ALA A 41 2.28 4.02 -18.22
C ALA A 41 1.18 3.20 -17.51
N LEU A 42 0.87 3.50 -16.25
CA LEU A 42 -0.09 2.77 -15.43
C LEU A 42 -1.36 3.59 -15.23
N LYS A 43 -2.51 2.93 -15.38
CA LYS A 43 -3.83 3.51 -15.10
C LYS A 43 -4.37 2.92 -13.79
N VAL A 44 -4.66 3.79 -12.82
CA VAL A 44 -5.39 3.40 -11.61
C VAL A 44 -6.86 3.22 -11.97
N ILE A 45 -7.44 2.10 -11.57
CA ILE A 45 -8.88 1.84 -11.66
C ILE A 45 -9.46 1.83 -10.25
N GLU A 46 -10.65 2.42 -10.10
CA GLU A 46 -11.41 2.24 -8.87
C GLU A 46 -12.07 0.87 -8.88
N ALA A 47 -12.05 0.19 -7.74
CA ALA A 47 -12.69 -1.11 -7.55
C ALA A 47 -13.77 -0.98 -6.45
N PRO A 48 -14.99 -0.55 -6.80
CA PRO A 48 -16.08 -0.38 -5.84
C PRO A 48 -16.35 -1.67 -5.07
N GLY A 49 -16.57 -1.55 -3.76
CA GLY A 49 -16.82 -2.70 -2.88
C GLY A 49 -15.55 -3.41 -2.40
N ILE A 50 -14.36 -2.99 -2.84
CA ILE A 50 -13.08 -3.44 -2.29
C ILE A 50 -12.55 -2.34 -1.38
N ALA A 51 -12.39 -2.66 -0.10
CA ALA A 51 -11.73 -1.80 0.89
C ALA A 51 -10.35 -2.41 1.23
N PRO A 52 -9.34 -2.27 0.36
CA PRO A 52 -8.03 -2.87 0.61
C PRO A 52 -7.36 -2.13 1.78
N GLY A 53 -7.21 -2.82 2.90
CA GLY A 53 -6.48 -2.36 4.08
C GLY A 53 -5.13 -3.06 4.21
N ILE A 54 -4.12 -2.34 4.68
CA ILE A 54 -2.84 -2.94 5.08
C ILE A 54 -2.84 -3.02 6.61
N HIS A 55 -2.71 -4.23 7.15
CA HIS A 55 -2.42 -4.41 8.56
C HIS A 55 -0.91 -4.49 8.75
N VAL A 56 -0.41 -3.67 9.67
CA VAL A 56 1.01 -3.60 10.01
C VAL A 56 1.18 -4.14 11.42
N TRP A 57 2.12 -5.06 11.59
CA TRP A 57 2.43 -5.66 12.89
C TRP A 57 3.88 -5.39 13.27
N LEU A 58 4.10 -4.90 14.49
CA LEU A 58 5.42 -4.89 15.11
C LEU A 58 5.55 -6.13 15.98
N VAL A 59 6.38 -7.07 15.54
CA VAL A 59 6.61 -8.34 16.25
C VAL A 59 7.99 -8.31 16.89
N HIS A 60 8.06 -8.66 18.17
CA HIS A 60 9.30 -8.82 18.91
C HIS A 60 9.22 -10.05 19.82
N GLY A 61 10.37 -10.63 20.18
CA GLY A 61 10.44 -11.70 21.17
C GLY A 61 10.14 -11.19 22.59
N VAL A 62 10.17 -12.08 23.58
CA VAL A 62 10.13 -11.66 24.99
C VAL A 62 11.41 -10.90 25.31
N LEU A 63 11.28 -9.61 25.60
CA LEU A 63 12.41 -8.73 25.91
C LEU A 63 12.38 -8.35 27.39
N PRO A 64 13.48 -8.48 28.13
CA PRO A 64 13.51 -8.14 29.55
C PRO A 64 13.54 -6.62 29.77
N GLY A 65 12.61 -6.14 30.60
CA GLY A 65 12.64 -4.81 31.23
C GLY A 65 12.96 -3.66 30.27
N ARG A 66 14.12 -3.02 30.44
CA ARG A 66 14.53 -1.79 29.73
C ARG A 66 14.63 -1.94 28.20
N GLN A 67 14.70 -3.17 27.67
CA GLN A 67 14.70 -3.43 26.23
C GLN A 67 13.31 -3.25 25.59
N MET A 68 12.24 -3.19 26.39
CA MET A 68 10.91 -2.83 25.92
C MET A 68 10.80 -1.35 25.53
N CYS A 69 11.55 -0.47 26.20
CA CYS A 69 11.44 0.97 25.97
C CYS A 69 11.74 1.39 24.52
N PRO A 70 12.80 0.89 23.84
CA PRO A 70 13.00 1.15 22.42
C PRO A 70 11.88 0.62 21.52
N VAL A 71 11.27 -0.52 21.87
CA VAL A 71 10.17 -1.12 21.10
C VAL A 71 8.90 -0.28 21.23
N GLU A 72 8.60 0.20 22.44
CA GLU A 72 7.48 1.10 22.68
C GLU A 72 7.66 2.42 21.95
N LEU A 73 8.86 3.02 22.03
CA LEU A 73 9.16 4.25 21.30
C LEU A 73 8.99 4.06 19.78
N LEU A 74 9.52 2.95 19.22
CA LEU A 74 9.35 2.64 17.81
C LEU A 74 7.87 2.46 17.45
N ARG A 75 7.11 1.70 18.25
CA ARG A 75 5.67 1.50 18.04
C ARG A 75 4.94 2.82 17.99
N ASP A 76 5.20 3.71 18.94
CA ASP A 76 4.46 4.96 19.09
C ASP A 76 4.80 5.93 17.95
N GLN A 77 6.08 6.04 17.58
CA GLN A 77 6.52 6.85 16.45
C GLN A 77 6.01 6.30 15.11
N TRP A 78 6.04 4.98 14.93
CA TRP A 78 5.58 4.35 13.69
C TRP A 78 4.07 4.47 13.54
N SER A 79 3.31 4.29 14.63
CA SER A 79 1.87 4.53 14.65
C SER A 79 1.53 5.97 14.24
N ALA A 80 2.26 6.96 14.76
CA ALA A 80 2.05 8.36 14.38
C ALA A 80 2.26 8.61 12.87
N VAL A 81 3.27 7.97 12.27
CA VAL A 81 3.51 8.05 10.81
C VAL A 81 2.39 7.37 10.03
N LEU A 82 1.96 6.18 10.44
CA LEU A 82 0.88 5.45 9.78
C LEU A 82 -0.45 6.21 9.82
N GLU A 83 -0.78 6.83 10.96
CA GLU A 83 -1.96 7.69 11.08
C GLU A 83 -1.86 8.94 10.20
N ALA A 84 -0.67 9.55 10.10
CA ALA A 84 -0.45 10.67 9.20
C ALA A 84 -0.59 10.28 7.72
N GLU A 85 -0.10 9.11 7.32
CA GLU A 85 -0.25 8.58 5.95
C GLU A 85 -1.69 8.16 5.64
N ASN A 86 -2.42 7.61 6.62
CA ASN A 86 -3.85 7.27 6.48
C ASN A 86 -4.75 8.52 6.43
N GLY A 87 -4.42 9.56 7.21
CA GLY A 87 -5.13 10.82 7.26
C GLY A 87 -4.75 11.80 6.15
N ALA A 88 -3.60 11.61 5.50
CA ALA A 88 -3.24 12.34 4.30
C ALA A 88 -4.30 12.07 3.23
N PRO A 89 -4.88 13.09 2.59
CA PRO A 89 -5.83 12.88 1.52
C PRO A 89 -5.10 12.13 0.41
N THR A 90 -5.35 10.84 0.32
CA THR A 90 -4.98 10.00 -0.81
C THR A 90 -5.79 10.56 -1.97
N ALA A 91 -5.25 11.55 -2.67
CA ALA A 91 -5.85 12.31 -3.75
C ALA A 91 -7.38 12.11 -3.84
N SER A 92 -8.12 12.83 -2.99
CA SER A 92 -9.54 13.07 -3.25
C SER A 92 -9.60 13.85 -4.56
N VAL A 93 -9.61 13.11 -5.67
CA VAL A 93 -9.88 13.66 -6.99
C VAL A 93 -11.38 13.91 -7.04
N ALA A 94 -11.71 15.12 -6.61
CA ALA A 94 -12.88 15.92 -6.93
C ALA A 94 -14.04 15.24 -7.71
N ARG A 95 -15.17 15.11 -7.00
CA ARG A 95 -16.57 15.44 -7.37
C ARG A 95 -17.12 15.06 -8.76
N LEU A 96 -18.35 14.54 -8.73
CA LEU A 96 -19.46 15.08 -9.53
C LEU A 96 -20.72 15.27 -8.67
N PRO A 97 -21.60 16.24 -8.97
CA PRO A 97 -22.79 16.56 -8.19
C PRO A 97 -23.97 15.65 -8.59
N ALA A 98 -24.88 15.40 -7.65
CA ALA A 98 -26.20 14.91 -7.97
C ALA A 98 -27.16 16.10 -8.11
N HIS A 99 -27.89 16.10 -9.21
CA HIS A 99 -28.94 17.04 -9.61
C HIS A 99 -30.06 17.15 -8.57
#